data_AF-A0A1X7BLP4-F1
#
_entry.id   AF-A0A1X7BLP4-F1
#
_cell.length_a   1.000
_cell.length_b   1.000
_cell.length_c   1.000
_cell.angle_alpha   90.00
_cell.angle_beta   90.00
_cell.angle_gamma   90.00
#
_symmetry.space_group_name_H-M   'P 1'
#
loop_
_entity.id
_entity.type
_entity.pdbx_description
1 polymer ?
#
loop_
_entity_poly.entity_id
_entity_poly.type
_entity_poly.pdbx_seq_one_letter_code
_entity_poly.pdbx_strand_id
1 'polypeptide(L)'
;MVATSSSVGSGAAGAATFVGSNSRKYNYYEPRGKRATHYEDVTVDVQPDPERYLIQNWIIEFDGGKGGGAYQKDFTAALSSNWHAFRAPDQEWERTHYQRQSKICTMVQTVIANARKAGAHAAFDKTWNRILQAHLGAWKHAEFGLGTSLMQAQRYGYTQMINNATLTNSSYKLRLAQDITLYLAEIGMDIDGWDDELGKKTWLEDATWQPTREAIETIMGSEDYLEQYFAINLVFEPLVGELFRSGFLMQAAAANNDFVTPPVISAAEADYERNLANTIDLMYLLANDEEHGAHNKALFQSWVKKHGDLADKAALALQPIWSQPHSKPVSFEDVKAVSNERVGQILTELGLSR
;
A
#
# COMPACT_ATOMS: atom_id res chain seq x y z
N MET A 1 7.67 23.94 30.91
CA MET A 1 7.08 24.93 31.84
C MET A 1 6.57 24.19 33.06
N VAL A 2 6.94 24.61 34.27
CA VAL A 2 6.54 23.96 35.53
C VAL A 2 5.04 24.18 35.74
N ALA A 3 4.24 23.11 35.70
CA ALA A 3 2.84 23.17 36.04
C ALA A 3 2.70 23.49 37.53
N THR A 4 2.12 24.64 37.86
CA THR A 4 1.70 24.92 39.23
C THR A 4 0.48 24.07 39.53
N SER A 5 0.71 22.98 40.28
CA SER A 5 -0.33 22.11 40.83
C SER A 5 -1.40 22.96 41.53
N SER A 6 -2.65 22.89 41.05
CA SER A 6 -3.77 23.35 41.85
C SER A 6 -3.97 22.34 43.00
N SER A 7 -4.54 22.78 44.12
CA SER A 7 -4.66 22.05 45.39
C SER A 7 -5.51 20.77 45.35
N VAL A 8 -5.76 20.19 44.17
CA VAL A 8 -6.48 18.94 43.98
C VAL A 8 -5.56 18.00 43.22
N GLY A 9 -4.88 17.10 43.93
CA GLY A 9 -4.04 16.04 43.37
C GLY A 9 -4.89 14.99 42.63
N SER A 10 -5.55 15.42 41.56
CA SER A 10 -6.44 14.62 40.72
C SER A 10 -5.95 14.68 39.28
N GLY A 11 -5.87 13.52 38.63
CA GLY A 11 -5.58 13.42 37.19
C GLY A 11 -6.79 13.75 36.30
N ALA A 12 -7.89 14.27 36.87
CA ALA A 12 -9.07 14.63 36.11
C ALA A 12 -8.81 15.82 35.16
N ALA A 13 -9.39 15.75 33.96
CA ALA A 13 -9.36 16.86 33.02
C ALA A 13 -9.91 18.15 33.67
N GLY A 14 -9.12 19.23 33.63
CA GLY A 14 -9.46 20.53 34.24
C GLY A 14 -8.94 20.76 35.66
N ALA A 15 -8.24 19.81 36.27
CA ALA A 15 -7.67 19.96 37.62
C ALA A 15 -6.49 20.95 37.69
N ALA A 16 -5.86 21.31 36.57
CA ALA A 16 -4.78 22.31 36.53
C ALA A 16 -5.08 23.39 35.49
N THR A 17 -4.90 24.66 35.87
CA THR A 17 -4.93 25.78 34.92
C THR A 17 -3.51 26.04 34.42
N PHE A 18 -3.30 25.87 33.11
CA PHE A 18 -2.03 26.13 32.43
C PHE A 18 -2.28 26.92 31.14
N VAL A 19 -1.21 27.42 30.51
CA VAL A 19 -1.31 28.16 29.24
C VAL A 19 -1.97 27.26 28.18
N GLY A 20 -3.12 27.68 27.66
CA GLY A 20 -3.92 26.89 26.72
C GLY A 20 -4.98 25.98 27.35
N SER A 21 -5.17 25.99 28.67
CA SER A 21 -6.22 25.20 29.36
C SER A 21 -7.66 25.55 28.93
N ASN A 22 -7.89 26.75 28.39
CA ASN A 22 -9.17 27.17 27.79
C ASN A 22 -9.22 26.95 26.26
N SER A 23 -8.16 26.38 25.66
CA SER A 23 -8.12 26.13 24.22
C SER A 23 -9.13 25.04 23.85
N ARG A 24 -9.88 25.28 22.77
CA ARG A 24 -10.75 24.28 22.15
C ARG A 24 -10.05 23.53 21.01
N LYS A 25 -8.74 23.72 20.88
CA LYS A 25 -7.87 23.10 19.88
C LYS A 25 -6.66 22.50 20.57
N TYR A 26 -6.16 21.39 20.03
CA TYR A 26 -4.90 20.84 20.46
C TYR A 26 -3.76 21.84 20.20
N ASN A 27 -2.85 21.95 21.17
CA ASN A 27 -1.73 22.88 21.19
C ASN A 27 -0.40 22.18 21.52
N TYR A 28 -0.37 20.84 21.45
CA TYR A 28 0.80 20.02 21.77
C TYR A 28 1.64 19.64 20.54
N TYR A 29 1.21 20.06 19.34
CA TYR A 29 1.89 19.83 18.07
C TYR A 29 1.72 21.03 17.14
N GLU A 30 2.65 21.20 16.20
CA GLU A 30 2.55 22.20 15.13
C GLU A 30 1.84 21.58 13.91
N PRO A 31 0.76 22.19 13.40
CA PRO A 31 0.11 21.74 12.17
C PRO A 31 1.02 21.87 10.95
N ARG A 32 0.94 20.93 10.01
CA ARG A 32 1.64 21.05 8.71
C ARG A 32 1.09 22.20 7.86
N GLY A 33 -0.21 22.44 7.95
CA GLY A 33 -0.88 23.54 7.25
C GLY A 33 -1.06 24.78 8.13
N LYS A 34 -1.74 25.82 7.60
CA LYS A 34 -2.09 27.02 8.38
C LYS A 34 -2.98 26.74 9.60
N ARG A 35 -3.64 25.58 9.62
CA ARG A 35 -4.55 25.12 10.67
C ARG A 35 -4.43 23.60 10.79
N ALA A 36 -4.55 23.11 12.02
CA ALA A 36 -4.74 21.70 12.30
C ALA A 36 -5.92 21.12 11.50
N THR A 37 -5.67 19.98 10.88
CA THR A 37 -6.68 19.13 10.27
C THR A 37 -7.18 18.11 11.29
N HIS A 38 -8.38 17.57 11.05
CA HIS A 38 -8.90 16.54 11.95
C HIS A 38 -8.07 15.25 11.90
N TYR A 39 -7.42 14.96 10.76
CA TYR A 39 -6.45 13.88 10.64
C TYR A 39 -5.29 14.08 11.62
N GLU A 40 -4.72 15.29 11.68
CA GLU A 40 -3.62 15.59 12.60
C GLU A 40 -4.06 15.46 14.06
N ASP A 41 -5.24 15.99 14.38
CA ASP A 41 -5.85 15.91 15.71
C ASP A 41 -5.97 14.47 16.24
N VAL A 42 -6.18 13.49 15.34
CA VAL A 42 -6.42 12.08 15.72
C VAL A 42 -5.25 11.14 15.41
N THR A 43 -4.14 11.65 14.87
CA THR A 43 -2.96 10.81 14.53
C THR A 43 -1.67 11.31 15.16
N VAL A 44 -1.47 12.62 15.29
CA VAL A 44 -0.23 13.20 15.81
C VAL A 44 -0.11 12.91 17.30
N ASP A 45 1.02 12.30 17.68
CA ASP A 45 1.39 11.98 19.06
C ASP A 45 0.40 11.08 19.81
N VAL A 46 -0.45 10.33 19.08
CA VAL A 46 -1.28 9.26 19.65
C VAL A 46 -0.41 8.06 20.06
N GLN A 47 0.66 7.77 19.32
CA GLN A 47 1.71 6.85 19.76
C GLN A 47 2.53 7.57 20.82
N PRO A 48 2.62 7.02 22.04
CA PRO A 48 3.41 7.65 23.08
C PRO A 48 4.89 7.55 22.71
N ASP A 49 5.49 8.66 22.30
CA ASP A 49 6.93 8.75 22.12
C ASP A 49 7.58 9.12 23.47
N PRO A 50 8.41 8.23 24.06
CA PRO A 50 9.06 8.51 25.33
C PRO A 50 9.94 9.75 25.31
N GLU A 51 10.49 10.14 24.15
CA GLU A 51 11.36 11.32 24.03
C GLU A 51 10.60 12.64 24.13
N ARG A 52 9.28 12.64 23.88
CA ARG A 52 8.47 13.87 23.85
C ARG A 52 7.63 14.08 25.10
N TYR A 53 7.00 13.02 25.62
CA TYR A 53 5.91 13.17 26.60
C TYR A 53 6.04 12.34 27.87
N LEU A 54 6.96 11.38 27.93
CA LEU A 54 7.07 10.47 29.09
C LEU A 54 8.26 10.84 29.98
N ILE A 55 8.08 10.66 31.29
CA ILE A 55 9.12 10.90 32.31
C ILE A 55 10.15 9.74 32.35
N GLN A 56 9.74 8.56 31.87
CA GLN A 56 10.57 7.36 31.79
C GLN A 56 10.37 6.70 30.43
N ASN A 57 11.31 5.84 30.04
CA ASN A 57 11.22 5.08 28.80
C ASN A 57 10.09 4.02 28.86
N TRP A 58 9.94 3.22 27.80
CA TRP A 58 8.97 2.14 27.70
C TRP A 58 8.92 1.25 28.96
N ILE A 59 7.72 0.98 29.45
CA ILE A 59 7.47 0.19 30.67
C ILE A 59 7.54 -1.33 30.44
N ILE A 60 7.44 -1.77 29.18
CA ILE A 60 7.46 -3.17 28.76
C ILE A 60 8.29 -3.25 27.47
N GLU A 61 9.14 -4.26 27.37
CA GLU A 61 9.92 -4.57 26.17
C GLU A 61 9.98 -6.08 25.90
N PHE A 62 10.43 -6.46 24.71
CA PHE A 62 10.60 -7.86 24.34
C PHE A 62 11.77 -8.49 25.11
N ASP A 63 11.63 -9.78 25.44
CA ASP A 63 12.68 -10.56 26.11
C ASP A 63 13.97 -10.63 25.27
N GLY A 64 15.12 -10.68 25.94
CA GLY A 64 16.44 -10.67 25.30
C GLY A 64 17.10 -9.29 25.19
N GLY A 65 16.52 -8.24 25.80
CA GLY A 65 17.25 -7.01 26.14
C GLY A 65 17.81 -6.24 24.94
N LYS A 66 17.11 -6.24 23.79
CA LYS A 66 17.51 -5.40 22.65
C LYS A 66 17.55 -3.90 23.00
N GLY A 67 17.00 -3.48 24.14
CA GLY A 67 17.17 -2.15 24.70
C GLY A 67 16.61 -1.08 23.77
N GLY A 68 15.35 -0.69 23.97
CA GLY A 68 14.72 0.33 23.11
C GLY A 68 13.20 0.33 23.14
N GLY A 69 12.60 -0.67 23.79
CA GLY A 69 11.16 -0.76 24.04
C GLY A 69 10.30 -0.98 22.80
N ALA A 70 9.03 -0.55 22.87
CA ALA A 70 7.97 -1.04 22.00
C ALA A 70 8.05 -0.57 20.53
N TYR A 71 8.66 0.59 20.30
CA TYR A 71 8.90 1.20 18.99
C TYR A 71 10.26 1.88 18.99
N GLN A 72 11.06 1.60 17.95
CA GLN A 72 12.46 2.01 17.87
C GLN A 72 12.76 2.60 16.50
N LYS A 73 13.65 3.59 16.45
CA LYS A 73 14.04 4.28 15.21
C LYS A 73 14.87 3.39 14.28
N ASP A 74 15.55 2.39 14.84
CA ASP A 74 16.45 1.46 14.14
C ASP A 74 15.75 0.22 13.56
N PHE A 75 14.42 0.13 13.67
CA PHE A 75 13.62 -0.84 12.90
C PHE A 75 13.64 -0.56 11.39
N THR A 76 14.26 0.54 10.98
CA THR A 76 14.63 0.86 9.61
C THR A 76 16.04 1.42 9.57
N ALA A 77 16.75 1.20 8.47
CA ALA A 77 18.05 1.82 8.20
C ALA A 77 17.92 3.29 7.75
N ALA A 78 16.72 3.74 7.39
CA ALA A 78 16.47 5.15 7.10
C ALA A 78 16.53 5.97 8.39
N LEU A 79 17.04 7.20 8.27
CA LEU A 79 17.22 8.09 9.41
C LEU A 79 16.38 9.35 9.24
N SER A 80 15.96 9.95 10.35
CA SER A 80 15.23 11.22 10.33
C SER A 80 15.59 12.06 11.55
N SER A 81 15.82 13.34 11.30
CA SER A 81 15.91 14.39 12.32
C SER A 81 14.58 14.59 13.06
N ASN A 82 13.45 14.30 12.39
CA ASN A 82 12.11 14.44 12.96
C ASN A 82 11.08 13.49 12.31
N TRP A 83 10.95 12.29 12.86
CA TRP A 83 9.93 11.31 12.45
C TRP A 83 8.48 11.81 12.60
N HIS A 84 8.25 12.82 13.44
CA HIS A 84 6.93 13.43 13.64
C HIS A 84 6.60 14.51 12.60
N ALA A 85 7.48 14.78 11.64
CA ALA A 85 7.21 15.74 10.57
C ALA A 85 6.27 15.18 9.47
N PHE A 86 6.22 13.85 9.30
CA PHE A 86 5.38 13.24 8.27
C PHE A 86 3.88 13.43 8.53
N ARG A 87 3.14 13.75 7.46
CA ARG A 87 1.67 13.76 7.42
C ARG A 87 1.24 13.18 6.08
N ALA A 88 0.42 12.12 6.09
CA ALA A 88 -0.08 11.56 4.84
C ALA A 88 -0.86 12.64 4.05
N PRO A 89 -0.51 12.91 2.77
CA PRO A 89 -1.22 13.85 1.91
C PRO A 89 -2.73 13.59 1.80
N ASP A 90 -3.13 12.32 1.84
CA ASP A 90 -4.54 11.93 1.76
C ASP A 90 -5.37 12.21 3.01
N GLN A 91 -4.70 12.51 4.13
CA GLN A 91 -5.26 12.76 5.46
C GLN A 91 -6.25 11.68 5.91
N GLU A 92 -6.02 10.44 5.50
CA GLU A 92 -6.94 9.36 5.77
C GLU A 92 -6.75 8.82 7.19
N TRP A 93 -7.83 8.80 7.97
CA TRP A 93 -7.90 8.16 9.28
C TRP A 93 -9.13 7.24 9.34
N GLU A 94 -9.27 6.48 10.43
CA GLU A 94 -10.27 5.42 10.62
C GLU A 94 -11.64 5.71 9.99
N ARG A 95 -12.29 6.82 10.34
CA ARG A 95 -13.62 7.15 9.79
C ARG A 95 -13.61 7.40 8.28
N THR A 96 -12.68 8.22 7.78
CA THR A 96 -12.64 8.56 6.35
C THR A 96 -12.27 7.35 5.50
N HIS A 97 -11.42 6.48 6.05
CA HIS A 97 -11.07 5.19 5.46
C HIS A 97 -12.32 4.32 5.26
N TYR A 98 -13.06 4.03 6.33
CA TYR A 98 -14.27 3.20 6.21
C TYR A 98 -15.34 3.82 5.31
N GLN A 99 -15.51 5.15 5.35
CA GLN A 99 -16.46 5.84 4.46
C GLN A 99 -16.09 5.69 2.99
N ARG A 100 -14.80 5.75 2.65
CA ARG A 100 -14.32 5.59 1.27
C ARG A 100 -14.42 4.13 0.84
N GLN A 101 -13.90 3.20 1.64
CA GLN A 101 -13.90 1.77 1.31
C GLN A 101 -15.31 1.20 1.21
N SER A 102 -16.25 1.61 2.07
CA SER A 102 -17.66 1.19 1.98
C SER A 102 -18.30 1.55 0.64
N LYS A 103 -18.00 2.74 0.09
CA LYS A 103 -18.51 3.16 -1.23
C LYS A 103 -17.90 2.32 -2.36
N ILE A 104 -16.60 2.03 -2.28
CA ILE A 104 -15.89 1.19 -3.26
C ILE A 104 -16.48 -0.23 -3.25
N CYS A 105 -16.60 -0.86 -2.07
CA CYS A 105 -17.18 -2.20 -1.96
C CYS A 105 -18.60 -2.25 -2.51
N THR A 106 -19.44 -1.25 -2.21
CA THR A 106 -20.81 -1.15 -2.73
C THR A 106 -20.83 -1.05 -4.26
N MET A 107 -19.93 -0.25 -4.84
CA MET A 107 -19.79 -0.11 -6.30
C MET A 107 -19.38 -1.45 -6.93
N VAL A 108 -18.33 -2.10 -6.42
CA VAL A 108 -17.84 -3.39 -6.92
C VAL A 108 -18.92 -4.45 -6.86
N GLN A 109 -19.60 -4.60 -5.72
CA GLN A 109 -20.71 -5.54 -5.54
C GLN A 109 -21.85 -5.28 -6.54
N THR A 110 -22.21 -4.01 -6.74
CA THR A 110 -23.28 -3.63 -7.68
C THR A 110 -22.92 -3.98 -9.12
N VAL A 111 -21.67 -3.74 -9.52
CA VAL A 111 -21.17 -4.07 -10.86
C VAL A 111 -21.23 -5.58 -11.11
N ILE A 112 -20.71 -6.39 -10.17
CA ILE A 112 -20.71 -7.85 -10.27
C ILE A 112 -22.15 -8.39 -10.33
N ALA A 113 -23.04 -7.92 -9.44
CA ALA A 113 -24.43 -8.36 -9.40
C ALA A 113 -25.19 -8.01 -10.69
N ASN A 114 -24.98 -6.81 -11.24
CA ASN A 114 -25.60 -6.41 -12.50
C ASN A 114 -25.07 -7.23 -13.68
N ALA A 115 -23.77 -7.51 -13.73
CA ALA A 115 -23.18 -8.34 -14.77
C ALA A 115 -23.71 -9.77 -14.75
N ARG A 116 -23.82 -10.36 -13.55
CA ARG A 116 -24.43 -11.67 -13.36
C ARG A 116 -25.88 -11.71 -13.85
N LYS A 117 -26.70 -10.72 -13.45
CA LYS A 117 -28.10 -10.59 -13.89
C LYS A 117 -28.23 -10.41 -15.40
N ALA A 118 -27.28 -9.74 -16.05
CA ALA A 118 -27.24 -9.55 -17.49
C ALA A 118 -26.72 -10.78 -18.27
N GLY A 119 -26.24 -11.83 -17.58
CA GLY A 119 -25.65 -12.99 -18.23
C GLY A 119 -24.28 -12.70 -18.87
N ALA A 120 -23.51 -11.75 -18.32
CA ALA A 120 -22.24 -11.31 -18.90
C ALA A 120 -21.24 -12.46 -19.12
N HIS A 121 -21.22 -13.44 -18.21
CA HIS A 121 -20.36 -14.64 -18.29
C HIS A 121 -20.53 -15.41 -19.61
N ALA A 122 -21.73 -15.40 -20.20
CA ALA A 122 -22.02 -16.09 -21.47
C ALA A 122 -21.41 -15.37 -22.70
N ALA A 123 -21.10 -14.08 -22.57
CA ALA A 123 -20.51 -13.26 -23.63
C ALA A 123 -18.98 -13.28 -23.61
N PHE A 124 -18.36 -13.62 -22.47
CA PHE A 124 -16.92 -13.63 -22.32
C PHE A 124 -16.26 -14.59 -23.32
N ASP A 125 -15.14 -14.16 -23.89
CA ASP A 125 -14.33 -15.04 -24.72
C ASP A 125 -13.84 -16.25 -23.91
N LYS A 126 -13.85 -17.45 -24.50
CA LYS A 126 -13.46 -18.68 -23.78
C LYS A 126 -12.01 -18.69 -23.32
N THR A 127 -11.11 -18.11 -24.10
CA THR A 127 -9.70 -17.96 -23.72
C THR A 127 -9.56 -16.91 -22.63
N TRP A 128 -10.38 -15.84 -22.67
CA TRP A 128 -10.46 -14.87 -21.59
C TRP A 128 -10.94 -15.48 -20.26
N ASN A 129 -11.93 -16.37 -20.27
CA ASN A 129 -12.35 -17.10 -19.07
C ASN A 129 -11.19 -17.86 -18.41
N ARG A 130 -10.31 -18.46 -19.23
CA ARG A 130 -9.11 -19.13 -18.72
C ARG A 130 -8.10 -18.14 -18.14
N ILE A 131 -7.95 -16.97 -18.75
CA ILE A 131 -7.09 -15.88 -18.24
C ILE A 131 -7.61 -15.35 -16.90
N LEU A 132 -8.93 -15.20 -16.74
CA LEU A 132 -9.52 -14.80 -15.47
C LEU A 132 -9.25 -15.85 -14.37
N GLN A 133 -9.48 -17.13 -14.66
CA GLN A 133 -9.18 -18.22 -13.71
C GLN A 133 -7.70 -18.29 -13.34
N ALA A 134 -6.79 -18.25 -14.33
CA ALA A 134 -5.37 -18.49 -14.14
C ALA A 134 -4.64 -17.25 -13.64
N HIS A 135 -4.78 -16.13 -14.36
CA HIS A 135 -3.92 -14.96 -14.19
C HIS A 135 -4.54 -13.92 -13.25
N LEU A 136 -5.83 -13.60 -13.38
CA LEU A 136 -6.50 -12.78 -12.37
C LEU A 136 -6.61 -13.55 -11.05
N GLY A 137 -6.88 -14.86 -11.11
CA GLY A 137 -6.86 -15.76 -9.97
C GLY A 137 -5.49 -15.88 -9.30
N ALA A 138 -4.38 -15.84 -10.04
CA ALA A 138 -3.03 -15.78 -9.45
C ALA A 138 -2.75 -14.39 -8.83
N TRP A 139 -3.21 -13.31 -9.47
CA TRP A 139 -2.98 -11.94 -9.00
C TRP A 139 -3.54 -11.68 -7.59
N LYS A 140 -4.66 -12.30 -7.21
CA LYS A 140 -5.20 -12.17 -5.84
C LYS A 140 -4.18 -12.60 -4.77
N HIS A 141 -3.28 -13.55 -5.08
CA HIS A 141 -2.22 -13.99 -4.18
C HIS A 141 -1.07 -12.99 -4.12
N ALA A 142 -0.78 -12.30 -5.23
CA ALA A 142 0.17 -11.18 -5.23
C ALA A 142 -0.33 -10.05 -4.31
N GLU A 143 -1.58 -9.61 -4.48
CA GLU A 143 -2.20 -8.59 -3.63
C GLU A 143 -2.24 -9.02 -2.15
N PHE A 144 -2.55 -10.29 -1.87
CA PHE A 144 -2.51 -10.83 -0.50
C PHE A 144 -1.10 -10.78 0.12
N GLY A 145 -0.07 -11.16 -0.64
CA GLY A 145 1.32 -11.13 -0.17
C GLY A 145 1.79 -9.70 0.15
N LEU A 146 1.52 -8.75 -0.75
CA LEU A 146 1.83 -7.33 -0.54
C LEU A 146 1.07 -6.76 0.67
N GLY A 147 -0.22 -7.07 0.79
CA GLY A 147 -1.05 -6.67 1.91
C GLY A 147 -0.53 -7.21 3.25
N THR A 148 -0.09 -8.47 3.27
CA THR A 148 0.47 -9.13 4.47
C THR A 148 1.83 -8.54 4.85
N SER A 149 2.69 -8.22 3.89
CA SER A 149 3.95 -7.50 4.13
C SER A 149 3.66 -6.17 4.83
N LEU A 150 2.76 -5.35 4.28
CA LEU A 150 2.41 -4.06 4.86
C LEU A 150 1.74 -4.18 6.24
N MET A 151 0.95 -5.24 6.46
CA MET A 151 0.34 -5.52 7.77
C MET A 151 1.40 -5.79 8.85
N GLN A 152 2.51 -6.42 8.47
CA GLN A 152 3.68 -6.58 9.34
C GLN A 152 4.42 -5.24 9.48
N ALA A 153 4.70 -4.55 8.36
CA ALA A 153 5.44 -3.29 8.35
C ALA A 153 4.84 -2.22 9.26
N GLN A 154 3.52 -2.06 9.25
CA GLN A 154 2.85 -1.01 10.04
C GLN A 154 3.11 -1.15 11.55
N ARG A 155 3.44 -2.36 12.05
CA ARG A 155 3.76 -2.54 13.47
C ARG A 155 5.04 -1.81 13.85
N TYR A 156 5.97 -1.63 12.92
CA TYR A 156 7.31 -1.13 13.18
C TYR A 156 7.48 0.36 12.91
N GLY A 157 6.47 1.04 12.35
CA GLY A 157 6.59 2.47 12.11
C GLY A 157 6.69 3.26 13.41
N TYR A 158 7.61 4.22 13.39
CA TYR A 158 8.01 4.95 14.59
C TYR A 158 6.96 5.96 15.07
N THR A 159 6.04 6.38 14.19
CA THR A 159 4.93 7.29 14.52
C THR A 159 3.61 6.76 13.98
N GLN A 160 2.48 7.13 14.61
CA GLN A 160 1.17 6.71 14.11
C GLN A 160 0.89 7.19 12.69
N MET A 161 1.42 8.35 12.29
CA MET A 161 1.20 8.87 10.93
C MET A 161 1.76 7.88 9.89
N ILE A 162 2.94 7.31 10.15
CA ILE A 162 3.57 6.29 9.30
C ILE A 162 2.79 4.97 9.41
N ASN A 163 2.49 4.51 10.62
CA ASN A 163 1.74 3.26 10.84
C ASN A 163 0.40 3.27 10.10
N ASN A 164 -0.35 4.36 10.24
CA ASN A 164 -1.67 4.51 9.65
C ASN A 164 -1.60 4.53 8.12
N ALA A 165 -0.64 5.25 7.52
CA ALA A 165 -0.46 5.24 6.05
C ALA A 165 -0.08 3.85 5.52
N THR A 166 0.76 3.11 6.24
CA THR A 166 1.14 1.73 5.89
C THR A 166 -0.03 0.76 6.08
N LEU A 167 -0.82 0.93 7.14
CA LEU A 167 -1.97 0.06 7.46
C LEU A 167 -3.13 0.27 6.47
N THR A 168 -3.45 1.51 6.11
CA THR A 168 -4.48 1.77 5.10
C THR A 168 -4.04 1.19 3.75
N ASN A 169 -2.77 1.34 3.37
CA ASN A 169 -2.23 0.69 2.19
C ASN A 169 -2.39 -0.84 2.24
N SER A 170 -2.06 -1.47 3.37
CA SER A 170 -2.27 -2.92 3.57
C SER A 170 -3.72 -3.32 3.33
N SER A 171 -4.65 -2.56 3.92
CA SER A 171 -6.07 -2.87 3.81
C SER A 171 -6.59 -2.79 2.36
N TYR A 172 -6.07 -1.88 1.53
CA TYR A 172 -6.45 -1.79 0.11
C TYR A 172 -6.01 -3.01 -0.68
N LYS A 173 -4.80 -3.51 -0.40
CA LYS A 173 -4.26 -4.73 -1.00
C LYS A 173 -5.08 -5.96 -0.62
N LEU A 174 -5.37 -6.11 0.67
CA LEU A 174 -6.21 -7.21 1.16
C LEU A 174 -7.64 -7.13 0.63
N ARG A 175 -8.21 -5.92 0.51
CA ARG A 175 -9.53 -5.73 -0.10
C ARG A 175 -9.54 -6.13 -1.57
N LEU A 176 -8.58 -5.69 -2.39
CA LEU A 176 -8.53 -6.11 -3.79
C LEU A 176 -8.41 -7.64 -3.93
N ALA A 177 -7.60 -8.29 -3.09
CA ALA A 177 -7.51 -9.76 -3.08
C ALA A 177 -8.88 -10.41 -2.82
N GLN A 178 -9.67 -9.85 -1.90
CA GLN A 178 -11.04 -10.30 -1.60
C GLN A 178 -12.03 -9.97 -2.72
N ASP A 179 -11.99 -8.76 -3.28
CA ASP A 179 -12.84 -8.34 -4.39
C ASP A 179 -12.65 -9.25 -5.61
N ILE A 180 -11.39 -9.60 -5.93
CA ILE A 180 -11.08 -10.56 -7.00
C ILE A 180 -11.62 -11.94 -6.66
N THR A 181 -11.47 -12.40 -5.40
CA THR A 181 -11.99 -13.70 -4.97
C THR A 181 -13.51 -13.78 -5.13
N LEU A 182 -14.23 -12.76 -4.67
CA LEU A 182 -15.68 -12.68 -4.78
C LEU A 182 -16.12 -12.55 -6.24
N TYR A 183 -15.44 -11.72 -7.02
CA TYR A 183 -15.73 -11.56 -8.45
C TYR A 183 -15.60 -12.89 -9.21
N LEU A 184 -14.46 -13.59 -9.06
CA LEU A 184 -14.21 -14.86 -9.73
C LEU A 184 -15.19 -15.95 -9.27
N ALA A 185 -15.52 -16.01 -7.98
CA ALA A 185 -16.52 -16.95 -7.47
C ALA A 185 -17.92 -16.69 -8.08
N GLU A 186 -18.32 -15.41 -8.18
CA GLU A 186 -19.63 -15.03 -8.71
C GLU A 186 -19.79 -15.38 -10.20
N ILE A 187 -18.78 -15.11 -11.03
CA ILE A 187 -18.85 -15.47 -12.45
C ILE A 187 -18.64 -16.98 -12.68
N GLY A 188 -17.80 -17.62 -11.85
CA GLY A 188 -17.45 -19.03 -11.99
C GLY A 188 -18.65 -19.96 -11.76
N MET A 189 -19.58 -19.59 -10.88
CA MET A 189 -20.82 -20.34 -10.64
C MET A 189 -21.67 -20.55 -11.90
N ASP A 190 -21.58 -19.66 -12.88
CA ASP A 190 -22.40 -19.67 -14.08
C ASP A 190 -21.60 -20.10 -15.35
N ILE A 191 -20.34 -20.55 -15.20
CA ILE A 191 -19.48 -21.01 -16.31
C ILE A 191 -19.18 -22.51 -16.17
N ASP A 192 -19.65 -23.30 -17.13
CA ASP A 192 -19.38 -24.75 -17.17
C ASP A 192 -17.88 -25.06 -17.19
N GLY A 193 -17.43 -25.95 -16.29
CA GLY A 193 -16.04 -26.40 -16.22
C GLY A 193 -15.06 -25.40 -15.61
N TRP A 194 -15.55 -24.40 -14.88
CA TRP A 194 -14.73 -23.47 -14.12
C TRP A 194 -13.92 -24.19 -13.02
N ASP A 195 -12.64 -23.85 -12.90
CA ASP A 195 -11.69 -24.40 -11.93
C ASP A 195 -11.24 -23.31 -10.95
N ASP A 196 -11.83 -23.30 -9.76
CA ASP A 196 -11.54 -22.32 -8.70
C ASP A 196 -10.11 -22.43 -8.14
N GLU A 197 -9.46 -23.58 -8.29
CA GLU A 197 -8.09 -23.81 -7.80
C GLU A 197 -7.03 -23.40 -8.82
N LEU A 198 -7.42 -23.13 -10.07
CA LEU A 198 -6.47 -22.83 -11.13
C LEU A 198 -5.60 -21.63 -10.79
N GLY A 199 -6.18 -20.54 -10.29
CA GLY A 199 -5.41 -19.34 -9.96
C GLY A 199 -4.32 -19.59 -8.92
N LYS A 200 -4.63 -20.41 -7.91
CA LYS A 200 -3.67 -20.82 -6.88
C LYS A 200 -2.60 -21.74 -7.46
N LYS A 201 -2.99 -22.71 -8.29
CA LYS A 201 -2.06 -23.59 -8.98
C LYS A 201 -1.10 -22.79 -9.87
N THR A 202 -1.63 -21.86 -10.67
CA THR A 202 -0.85 -20.96 -11.52
C THR A 202 0.11 -20.11 -10.68
N TRP A 203 -0.32 -19.54 -9.56
CA TRP A 203 0.56 -18.81 -8.65
C TRP A 203 1.72 -19.67 -8.11
N LEU A 204 1.43 -20.90 -7.70
CA LEU A 204 2.42 -21.78 -7.04
C LEU A 204 3.36 -22.50 -8.01
N GLU A 205 2.91 -22.81 -9.22
CA GLU A 205 3.59 -23.76 -10.11
C GLU A 205 3.98 -23.18 -11.47
N ASP A 206 3.30 -22.14 -11.96
CA ASP A 206 3.58 -21.59 -13.29
C ASP A 206 4.87 -20.77 -13.27
N ALA A 207 5.81 -21.11 -14.16
CA ALA A 207 7.09 -20.42 -14.33
C ALA A 207 6.91 -18.91 -14.64
N THR A 208 5.83 -18.54 -15.32
CA THR A 208 5.45 -17.15 -15.66
C THR A 208 5.28 -16.30 -14.39
N TRP A 209 4.84 -16.91 -13.28
CA TRP A 209 4.54 -16.21 -12.02
C TRP A 209 5.64 -16.34 -10.97
N GLN A 210 6.60 -17.25 -11.14
CA GLN A 210 7.63 -17.46 -10.11
C GLN A 210 8.49 -16.21 -9.84
N PRO A 211 8.91 -15.43 -10.85
CA PRO A 211 9.66 -14.20 -10.57
C PRO A 211 8.83 -13.13 -9.83
N THR A 212 7.53 -13.03 -10.11
CA THR A 212 6.60 -12.17 -9.35
C THR A 212 6.49 -12.63 -7.90
N ARG A 213 6.38 -13.95 -7.67
CA ARG A 213 6.34 -14.54 -6.34
C ARG A 213 7.65 -14.32 -5.57
N GLU A 214 8.80 -14.52 -6.23
CA GLU A 214 10.13 -14.23 -5.65
C GLU A 214 10.25 -12.77 -5.22
N ALA A 215 9.80 -11.83 -6.06
CA ALA A 215 9.82 -10.40 -5.72
C ALA A 215 8.99 -10.11 -4.46
N ILE A 216 7.77 -10.64 -4.37
CA ILE A 216 6.87 -10.41 -3.23
C ILE A 216 7.38 -11.11 -1.97
N GLU A 217 7.85 -12.36 -2.06
CA GLU A 217 8.42 -13.08 -0.92
C GLU A 217 9.72 -12.43 -0.43
N THR A 218 10.51 -11.82 -1.33
CA THR A 218 11.71 -11.05 -0.97
C THR A 218 11.36 -9.74 -0.25
N ILE A 219 10.31 -9.04 -0.71
CA ILE A 219 9.78 -7.86 -0.02
C ILE A 219 9.30 -8.26 1.38
N MET A 220 8.44 -9.28 1.47
CA MET A 220 7.89 -9.78 2.73
C MET A 220 8.98 -10.26 3.72
N GLY A 221 10.09 -10.78 3.20
CA GLY A 221 11.23 -11.21 3.99
C GLY A 221 12.18 -10.10 4.43
N SER A 222 11.97 -8.84 4.02
CA SER A 222 12.79 -7.73 4.52
C SER A 222 12.47 -7.43 5.98
N GLU A 223 13.51 -7.21 6.78
CA GLU A 223 13.40 -6.80 8.18
C GLU A 223 13.13 -5.29 8.32
N ASP A 224 13.40 -4.50 7.28
CA ASP A 224 13.20 -3.05 7.27
C ASP A 224 11.80 -2.70 6.75
N TYR A 225 10.95 -2.16 7.63
CA TYR A 225 9.57 -1.86 7.29
C TYR A 225 9.42 -0.74 6.24
N LEU A 226 10.38 0.19 6.15
CA LEU A 226 10.38 1.21 5.10
C LEU A 226 10.95 0.68 3.79
N GLU A 227 11.86 -0.30 3.81
CA GLU A 227 12.23 -1.02 2.60
C GLU A 227 11.02 -1.71 2.00
N GLN A 228 10.19 -2.37 2.83
CA GLN A 228 8.94 -2.99 2.35
C GLN A 228 8.01 -1.94 1.73
N TYR A 229 7.73 -0.85 2.44
CA TYR A 229 6.84 0.21 1.96
C TYR A 229 7.34 0.88 0.66
N PHE A 230 8.65 1.12 0.58
CA PHE A 230 9.34 1.65 -0.60
C PHE A 230 9.26 0.68 -1.78
N ALA A 231 9.66 -0.57 -1.57
CA ALA A 231 9.72 -1.59 -2.62
C ALA A 231 8.36 -1.86 -3.23
N ILE A 232 7.31 -1.88 -2.41
CA ILE A 232 5.94 -2.06 -2.88
C ILE A 232 5.53 -0.86 -3.73
N ASN A 233 5.50 0.34 -3.16
CA ASN A 233 4.81 1.47 -3.79
C ASN A 233 5.61 2.20 -4.86
N LEU A 234 6.95 2.21 -4.77
CA LEU A 234 7.80 2.96 -5.71
C LEU A 234 8.47 2.08 -6.76
N VAL A 235 8.43 0.75 -6.61
CA VAL A 235 9.12 -0.18 -7.50
C VAL A 235 8.19 -1.27 -8.04
N PHE A 236 7.64 -2.13 -7.18
CA PHE A 236 6.82 -3.28 -7.60
C PHE A 236 5.51 -2.84 -8.24
N GLU A 237 4.77 -1.93 -7.61
CA GLU A 237 3.50 -1.43 -8.14
C GLU A 237 3.65 -0.82 -9.54
N PRO A 238 4.54 0.14 -9.82
CA PRO A 238 4.60 0.75 -11.14
C PRO A 238 5.17 -0.20 -12.22
N LEU A 239 6.07 -1.12 -11.85
CA LEU A 239 6.73 -2.02 -12.81
C LEU A 239 5.98 -3.33 -13.06
N VAL A 240 5.22 -3.82 -12.08
CA VAL A 240 4.53 -5.13 -12.15
C VAL A 240 3.03 -4.97 -11.91
N GLY A 241 2.63 -4.24 -10.87
CA GLY A 241 1.24 -3.99 -10.51
C GLY A 241 0.44 -3.32 -11.62
N GLU A 242 0.78 -2.08 -11.94
CA GLU A 242 0.13 -1.30 -12.99
C GLU A 242 0.29 -1.95 -14.36
N LEU A 243 1.46 -2.53 -14.65
CA LEU A 243 1.74 -3.27 -15.89
C LEU A 243 0.69 -4.38 -16.12
N PHE A 244 0.41 -5.18 -15.09
CA PHE A 244 -0.54 -6.29 -15.18
C PHE A 244 -2.00 -5.83 -15.05
N ARG A 245 -2.31 -4.97 -14.07
CA ARG A 245 -3.68 -4.53 -13.79
C ARG A 245 -4.20 -3.54 -14.84
N SER A 246 -3.68 -2.32 -14.84
CA SER A 246 -4.13 -1.28 -15.77
C SER A 246 -3.61 -1.50 -17.19
N GLY A 247 -2.41 -2.07 -17.33
CA GLY A 247 -1.72 -2.25 -18.59
C GLY A 247 -2.15 -3.48 -19.40
N PHE A 248 -2.61 -4.55 -18.74
CA PHE A 248 -3.17 -5.73 -19.39
C PHE A 248 -4.66 -5.89 -19.14
N LEU A 249 -5.06 -6.12 -17.88
CA LEU A 249 -6.45 -6.50 -17.59
C LEU A 249 -7.45 -5.43 -18.04
N MET A 250 -7.22 -4.16 -17.69
CA MET A 250 -8.14 -3.08 -18.07
C MET A 250 -8.16 -2.81 -19.58
N GLN A 251 -7.03 -2.98 -20.28
CA GLN A 251 -6.93 -2.75 -21.73
C GLN A 251 -7.53 -3.91 -22.54
N ALA A 252 -7.36 -5.15 -22.09
CA ALA A 252 -7.74 -6.35 -22.82
C ALA A 252 -9.19 -6.78 -22.56
N ALA A 253 -9.75 -6.50 -21.38
CA ALA A 253 -11.04 -7.06 -20.96
C ALA A 253 -12.19 -6.72 -21.91
N ALA A 254 -12.38 -5.43 -22.25
CA ALA A 254 -13.49 -5.01 -23.10
C ALA A 254 -13.44 -5.64 -24.50
N ALA A 255 -12.24 -5.78 -25.06
CA ALA A 255 -12.02 -6.42 -26.36
C ALA A 255 -12.26 -7.94 -26.34
N ASN A 256 -12.37 -8.53 -25.14
CA ASN A 256 -12.73 -9.92 -24.89
C ASN A 256 -14.12 -10.06 -24.21
N ASN A 257 -14.98 -9.05 -24.42
CA ASN A 257 -16.36 -8.95 -23.93
C ASN A 257 -16.53 -8.90 -22.40
N ASP A 258 -15.47 -8.56 -21.67
CA ASP A 258 -15.51 -8.39 -20.22
C ASP A 258 -15.54 -6.91 -19.84
N PHE A 259 -16.71 -6.46 -19.41
CA PHE A 259 -16.92 -5.10 -18.88
C PHE A 259 -16.85 -5.03 -17.35
N VAL A 260 -16.61 -6.16 -16.67
CA VAL A 260 -16.67 -6.29 -15.21
C VAL A 260 -15.28 -6.18 -14.59
N THR A 261 -14.26 -6.77 -15.21
CA THR A 261 -12.87 -6.67 -14.74
C THR A 261 -12.38 -5.22 -14.67
N PRO A 262 -12.60 -4.35 -15.68
CA PRO A 262 -12.11 -2.97 -15.62
C PRO A 262 -12.57 -2.15 -14.40
N PRO A 263 -13.88 -2.09 -14.05
CA PRO A 263 -14.31 -1.37 -12.86
C PRO A 263 -13.78 -1.97 -11.54
N VAL A 264 -13.67 -3.30 -11.42
CA VAL A 264 -13.08 -3.96 -10.23
C VAL A 264 -11.62 -3.55 -10.05
N ILE A 265 -10.83 -3.60 -11.13
CA ILE A 265 -9.41 -3.25 -11.10
C ILE A 265 -9.19 -1.74 -10.95
N SER A 266 -10.01 -0.90 -11.59
CA SER A 266 -9.88 0.56 -11.53
C SER A 266 -9.97 1.13 -10.11
N ALA A 267 -10.75 0.49 -9.23
CA ALA A 267 -10.82 0.87 -7.83
C ALA A 267 -9.47 0.73 -7.12
N ALA A 268 -8.72 -0.33 -7.43
CA ALA A 268 -7.40 -0.56 -6.87
C ALA A 268 -6.33 0.38 -7.42
N GLU A 269 -6.41 0.77 -8.70
CA GLU A 269 -5.52 1.81 -9.24
C GLU A 269 -5.73 3.15 -8.52
N ALA A 270 -6.99 3.51 -8.24
CA ALA A 270 -7.31 4.71 -7.47
C ALA A 270 -6.83 4.64 -6.00
N ASP A 271 -6.74 3.45 -5.40
CA ASP A 271 -6.08 3.28 -4.10
C ASP A 271 -4.56 3.42 -4.22
N TYR A 272 -3.96 2.83 -5.27
CA TYR A 272 -2.53 2.89 -5.48
C TYR A 272 -2.04 4.33 -5.65
N GLU A 273 -2.75 5.18 -6.39
CA GLU A 273 -2.40 6.60 -6.52
C GLU A 273 -2.27 7.32 -5.16
N ARG A 274 -3.12 6.98 -4.18
CA ARG A 274 -3.02 7.53 -2.82
C ARG A 274 -1.82 6.98 -2.07
N ASN A 275 -1.59 5.67 -2.17
CA ASN A 275 -0.45 5.02 -1.54
C ASN A 275 0.88 5.53 -2.09
N LEU A 276 0.95 5.75 -3.40
CA LEU A 276 2.08 6.33 -4.09
C LEU A 276 2.34 7.75 -3.58
N ALA A 277 1.33 8.62 -3.53
CA ALA A 277 1.48 9.97 -3.00
C ALA A 277 1.95 9.99 -1.54
N ASN A 278 1.40 9.11 -0.69
CA ASN A 278 1.83 8.97 0.70
C ASN A 278 3.30 8.51 0.81
N THR A 279 3.70 7.56 -0.05
CA THR A 279 5.07 7.03 -0.06
C THR A 279 6.05 8.07 -0.58
N ILE A 280 5.74 8.77 -1.68
CA ILE A 280 6.56 9.85 -2.22
C ILE A 280 6.77 10.93 -1.15
N ASP A 281 5.72 11.38 -0.46
CA ASP A 281 5.84 12.44 0.54
C ASP A 281 6.74 12.03 1.71
N LEU A 282 6.60 10.79 2.21
CA LEU A 282 7.47 10.25 3.25
C LEU A 282 8.92 10.13 2.78
N MET A 283 9.14 9.50 1.62
CA MET A 283 10.49 9.29 1.09
C MET A 283 11.15 10.60 0.70
N TYR A 284 10.40 11.59 0.23
CA TYR A 284 10.90 12.93 -0.07
C TYR A 284 11.38 13.63 1.20
N LEU A 285 10.59 13.54 2.28
CA LEU A 285 10.95 14.10 3.58
C LEU A 285 12.26 13.48 4.09
N LEU A 286 12.42 12.16 3.97
CA LEU A 286 13.63 11.46 4.41
C LEU A 286 14.83 11.72 3.49
N ALA A 287 14.63 11.71 2.17
CA ALA A 287 15.69 11.96 1.19
C ALA A 287 16.23 13.40 1.24
N ASN A 288 15.41 14.35 1.70
CA ASN A 288 15.77 15.75 1.87
C ASN A 288 15.89 16.16 3.34
N ASP A 289 16.01 15.20 4.25
CA ASP A 289 16.33 15.47 5.65
C ASP A 289 17.65 16.24 5.77
N GLU A 290 17.66 17.29 6.60
CA GLU A 290 18.80 18.23 6.69
C GLU A 290 20.08 17.56 7.18
N GLU A 291 19.96 16.52 8.02
CA GLU A 291 21.11 15.82 8.61
C GLU A 291 21.42 14.50 7.90
N HIS A 292 20.38 13.81 7.42
CA HIS A 292 20.50 12.43 6.94
C HIS A 292 20.17 12.23 5.45
N GLY A 293 19.82 13.28 4.71
CA GLY A 293 19.35 13.15 3.32
C GLY A 293 20.32 12.42 2.40
N ALA A 294 21.64 12.65 2.52
CA ALA A 294 22.64 11.96 1.71
C ALA A 294 22.71 10.45 2.00
N HIS A 295 22.62 10.06 3.27
CA HIS A 295 22.55 8.66 3.71
C HIS A 295 21.29 7.99 3.16
N ASN A 296 20.13 8.63 3.35
CA ASN A 296 18.85 8.09 2.90
C ASN A 296 18.78 7.94 1.39
N LYS A 297 19.30 8.91 0.61
CA LYS A 297 19.36 8.76 -0.86
C LYS A 297 20.21 7.57 -1.29
N ALA A 298 21.36 7.35 -0.66
CA ALA A 298 22.21 6.19 -0.94
C ALA A 298 21.50 4.87 -0.58
N LEU A 299 20.83 4.82 0.56
CA LEU A 299 20.01 3.69 1.00
C LEU A 299 18.89 3.40 -0.01
N PHE A 300 18.09 4.40 -0.35
CA PHE A 300 16.97 4.25 -1.29
C PHE A 300 17.45 3.84 -2.68
N GLN A 301 18.59 4.38 -3.15
CA GLN A 301 19.19 3.96 -4.41
C GLN A 301 19.58 2.47 -4.41
N SER A 302 20.01 1.94 -3.25
CA SER A 302 20.28 0.50 -3.10
C SER A 302 19.00 -0.33 -3.16
N TRP A 303 17.89 0.16 -2.60
CA TRP A 303 16.58 -0.48 -2.68
C TRP A 303 16.02 -0.45 -4.10
N VAL A 304 16.16 0.67 -4.82
CA VAL A 304 15.81 0.77 -6.25
C VAL A 304 16.55 -0.29 -7.05
N LYS A 305 17.86 -0.44 -6.84
CA LYS A 305 18.64 -1.48 -7.53
C LYS A 305 18.11 -2.88 -7.20
N LYS A 306 18.04 -3.23 -5.92
CA LYS A 306 17.64 -4.57 -5.45
C LYS A 306 16.25 -4.96 -5.97
N HIS A 307 15.26 -4.11 -5.73
CA HIS A 307 13.86 -4.41 -6.05
C HIS A 307 13.55 -4.14 -7.52
N GLY A 308 14.27 -3.23 -8.17
CA GLY A 308 14.17 -2.99 -9.61
C GLY A 308 14.65 -4.19 -10.43
N ASP A 309 15.76 -4.83 -10.01
CA ASP A 309 16.26 -6.07 -10.62
C ASP A 309 15.22 -7.21 -10.50
N LEU A 310 14.51 -7.29 -9.37
CA LEU A 310 13.44 -8.29 -9.15
C LEU A 310 12.17 -7.97 -9.97
N ALA A 311 11.75 -6.70 -9.98
CA ALA A 311 10.59 -6.24 -10.71
C ALA A 311 10.76 -6.39 -12.24
N ASP A 312 11.96 -6.17 -12.79
CA ASP A 312 12.24 -6.45 -14.20
C ASP A 312 12.03 -7.91 -14.56
N LYS A 313 12.56 -8.82 -13.73
CA LYS A 313 12.40 -10.26 -13.95
C LYS A 313 10.93 -10.65 -13.89
N ALA A 314 10.19 -10.12 -12.91
CA ALA A 314 8.74 -10.31 -12.77
C ALA A 314 7.98 -9.80 -14.02
N ALA A 315 8.20 -8.55 -14.41
CA ALA A 315 7.56 -7.94 -15.57
C ALA A 315 7.83 -8.73 -16.86
N LEU A 316 9.09 -9.08 -17.13
CA LEU A 316 9.48 -9.88 -18.30
C LEU A 316 8.86 -11.27 -18.30
N ALA A 317 8.81 -11.94 -17.14
CA ALA A 317 8.23 -13.26 -17.03
C ALA A 317 6.72 -13.27 -17.29
N LEU A 318 6.01 -12.18 -17.02
CA LEU A 318 4.57 -12.01 -17.30
C LEU A 318 4.26 -11.75 -18.77
N GLN A 319 5.24 -11.39 -19.61
CA GLN A 319 5.04 -11.09 -21.04
C GLN A 319 4.17 -12.12 -21.79
N PRO A 320 4.34 -13.46 -21.62
CA PRO A 320 3.58 -14.45 -22.38
C PRO A 320 2.06 -14.31 -22.25
N ILE A 321 1.57 -13.71 -21.15
CA ILE A 321 0.14 -13.50 -20.89
C ILE A 321 -0.51 -12.62 -21.97
N TRP A 322 0.20 -11.60 -22.49
CA TRP A 322 -0.30 -10.71 -23.55
C TRP A 322 -0.56 -11.45 -24.87
N SER A 323 0.03 -12.63 -25.06
CA SER A 323 -0.16 -13.43 -26.26
C SER A 323 -1.32 -14.42 -26.17
N GLN A 324 -1.91 -14.61 -24.99
CA GLN A 324 -2.97 -15.59 -24.77
C GLN A 324 -4.35 -15.19 -25.30
N PRO A 325 -4.89 -13.96 -25.06
CA PRO A 325 -6.25 -13.65 -25.48
C PRO A 325 -6.37 -13.64 -27.01
N HIS A 326 -7.57 -13.92 -27.54
CA HIS A 326 -7.81 -13.85 -28.99
C HIS A 326 -7.70 -12.41 -29.49
N SER A 327 -8.28 -11.45 -28.75
CA SER A 327 -8.17 -10.02 -29.04
C SER A 327 -7.06 -9.39 -28.21
N LYS A 328 -6.13 -8.72 -28.90
CA LYS A 328 -4.88 -8.17 -28.33
C LYS A 328 -4.79 -6.68 -28.64
N PRO A 329 -5.57 -5.83 -27.94
CA PRO A 329 -5.66 -4.40 -28.26
C PRO A 329 -4.39 -3.62 -27.90
N VAL A 330 -3.48 -4.20 -27.11
CA VAL A 330 -2.27 -3.56 -26.62
C VAL A 330 -1.09 -4.54 -26.67
N SER A 331 0.11 -4.05 -26.96
CA SER A 331 1.34 -4.84 -26.92
C SER A 331 2.03 -4.75 -25.55
N PHE A 332 2.74 -5.80 -25.16
CA PHE A 332 3.52 -5.78 -23.90
C PHE A 332 4.61 -4.71 -23.91
N GLU A 333 5.30 -4.53 -25.03
CA GLU A 333 6.41 -3.56 -25.14
C GLU A 333 5.92 -2.12 -24.98
N ASP A 334 4.76 -1.77 -25.53
CA ASP A 334 4.18 -0.44 -25.38
C ASP A 334 3.84 -0.14 -23.92
N VAL A 335 3.20 -1.09 -23.22
CA VAL A 335 2.82 -0.91 -21.81
C VAL A 335 4.04 -0.91 -20.91
N LYS A 336 5.02 -1.78 -21.17
CA LYS A 336 6.29 -1.81 -20.44
C LYS A 336 7.05 -0.49 -20.59
N ALA A 337 7.03 0.11 -21.78
CA ALA A 337 7.63 1.44 -21.99
C ALA A 337 6.96 2.50 -21.10
N VAL A 338 5.62 2.50 -21.03
CA VAL A 338 4.85 3.40 -20.15
C VAL A 338 5.20 3.17 -18.67
N SER A 339 5.24 1.92 -18.21
CA SER A 339 5.65 1.59 -16.83
C SER A 339 7.07 2.06 -16.51
N ASN A 340 8.02 1.89 -17.44
CA ASN A 340 9.40 2.34 -17.25
C ASN A 340 9.53 3.86 -17.23
N GLU A 341 8.78 4.58 -18.07
CA GLU A 341 8.74 6.04 -18.03
C GLU A 341 8.16 6.53 -16.69
N ARG A 342 7.04 5.94 -16.26
CA ARG A 342 6.36 6.29 -15.02
C ARG A 342 7.24 6.07 -13.78
N VAL A 343 7.91 4.91 -13.66
CA VAL A 343 8.84 4.69 -12.53
C VAL A 343 10.01 5.68 -12.58
N GLY A 344 10.51 6.02 -13.76
CA GLY A 344 11.56 7.03 -13.92
C GLY A 344 11.13 8.41 -13.41
N GLN A 345 9.89 8.83 -13.70
CA GLN A 345 9.31 10.07 -13.19
C GLN A 345 9.19 10.04 -11.67
N ILE A 346 8.62 8.97 -11.10
CA ILE A 346 8.47 8.78 -9.65
C ILE A 346 9.83 8.87 -8.94
N LEU A 347 10.84 8.16 -9.43
CA LEU A 347 12.17 8.15 -8.82
C LEU A 347 12.87 9.52 -8.93
N THR A 348 12.65 10.24 -10.04
CA THR A 348 13.23 11.58 -10.24
C THR A 348 12.74 12.58 -9.20
N GLU A 349 11.47 12.49 -8.76
CA GLU A 349 10.94 13.34 -7.68
C GLU A 349 11.70 13.18 -6.35
N LEU A 350 12.32 12.02 -6.14
CA LEU A 350 13.10 11.69 -4.96
C LEU A 350 14.62 11.90 -5.15
N GLY A 351 15.04 12.32 -6.34
CA GLY A 351 16.45 12.42 -6.71
C GLY A 351 17.13 11.06 -6.82
N LEU A 352 16.37 10.03 -7.22
CA LEU A 352 16.83 8.66 -7.44
C LEU A 352 16.77 8.35 -8.95
N SER A 353 17.49 7.30 -9.36
CA SER A 353 17.47 6.83 -10.74
C SER A 353 17.53 5.31 -10.80
N ARG A 354 17.09 4.72 -11.90
CA ARG A 354 17.17 3.29 -12.13
C ARG A 354 18.19 2.97 -13.22
#